data_AF-A0A7C2LNM4-F1
#
_entry.id   AF-A0A7C2LNM4-F1
#
_cell.length_a   1.000
_cell.length_b   1.000
_cell.length_c   1.000
_cell.angle_alpha   90.00
_cell.angle_beta   90.00
_cell.angle_gamma   90.00
#
_symmetry.space_group_name_H-M   'P 1'
#
loop_
_entity.id
_entity.type
_entity.pdbx_description
1 polymer ?
#
loop_
_entity_poly.entity_id
_entity_poly.type
_entity_poly.pdbx_seq_one_letter_code
_entity_poly.pdbx_strand_id
1 'polypeptide(L)' 'GEIVVSDEEKIINIFPYRDAEATKITENTEEVLFIFSGVKGIEMSYLEKAAEKTLEIVRCFCGE' A
#
# COMPACT_ATOMS: atom_id res chain seq x y z
N GLY A 1 2.18 21.11 5.29
CA GLY A 1 1.78 19.92 6.04
C GLY A 1 1.74 18.77 5.07
N GLU A 2 2.34 17.67 5.46
CA GLU A 2 2.45 16.43 4.71
C GLU A 2 1.21 15.55 4.96
N ILE A 3 0.81 14.77 3.96
CA ILE A 3 -0.21 13.74 4.15
C ILE A 3 0.50 12.49 4.68
N VAL A 4 -0.01 11.92 5.75
CA VAL A 4 0.57 10.73 6.39
C VAL A 4 -0.50 9.66 6.58
N VAL A 5 -0.08 8.40 6.57
CA VAL A 5 -0.85 7.29 7.09
C VAL A 5 -0.25 6.92 8.44
N SER A 6 -1.11 6.77 9.45
CA SER A 6 -0.72 6.37 10.80
C SER A 6 -1.69 5.33 11.34
N ASP A 7 -1.20 4.47 12.23
CA ASP A 7 -2.02 3.67 13.12
C ASP A 7 -2.20 4.40 14.47
N GLU A 8 -2.71 3.72 15.50
CA GLU A 8 -2.91 4.30 16.83
C GLU A 8 -1.59 4.59 17.59
N GLU A 9 -0.46 4.06 17.12
CA GLU A 9 0.84 4.17 17.78
C GLU A 9 1.81 5.11 17.04
N LYS A 10 1.88 5.03 15.71
CA LYS A 10 2.93 5.67 14.91
C LYS A 10 2.52 5.97 13.46
N ILE A 11 3.32 6.81 12.82
CA ILE A 11 3.25 7.06 11.38
C ILE A 11 3.88 5.88 10.63
N ILE A 12 3.18 5.38 9.62
CA ILE A 12 3.59 4.21 8.81
C ILE A 12 3.95 4.59 7.36
N ASN A 13 3.43 5.70 6.84
CA ASN A 13 3.76 6.21 5.52
C ASN A 13 3.68 7.74 5.49
N ILE A 14 4.61 8.38 4.78
CA ILE A 14 4.52 9.78 4.39
C ILE A 14 4.21 9.81 2.89
N PHE A 15 3.01 10.22 2.52
CA PHE A 15 2.55 10.18 1.14
C PHE A 15 3.10 11.36 0.31
N PRO A 16 3.57 11.14 -0.93
CA PRO A 16 3.84 9.88 -1.64
C PRO A 16 5.34 9.52 -1.61
N TYR A 17 6.03 9.76 -0.50
CA TYR A 17 7.49 9.78 -0.42
C TYR A 17 8.10 8.47 0.08
N ARG A 18 7.69 7.98 1.26
CA ARG A 18 8.40 6.87 1.91
C ARG A 18 7.55 6.17 2.97
N ASP A 19 7.71 4.85 3.05
CA ASP A 19 7.19 3.98 4.10
C ASP A 19 8.11 3.90 5.32
N ALA A 20 7.52 3.64 6.50
CA ALA A 20 8.27 3.44 7.72
C ALA A 20 9.02 2.09 7.69
N GLU A 21 10.26 2.10 8.18
CA GLU A 21 11.08 0.89 8.31
C GLU A 21 10.40 -0.19 9.17
N ALA A 22 9.65 0.24 10.18
CA ALA A 22 8.99 -0.64 11.15
C ALA A 22 7.81 -1.45 10.56
N THR A 23 7.27 -1.05 9.41
CA THR A 23 6.09 -1.67 8.78
C THR A 23 6.38 -2.23 7.40
N LYS A 24 7.67 -2.34 7.02
CA LYS A 24 8.07 -2.94 5.75
C LYS A 24 7.79 -4.44 5.74
N ILE A 25 7.53 -4.98 4.55
CA ILE A 25 7.44 -6.44 4.33
C ILE A 25 8.83 -7.07 4.54
N THR A 26 8.86 -8.22 5.19
CA THR A 26 10.06 -9.03 5.44
C THR A 26 9.81 -10.49 5.05
N GLU A 27 10.84 -11.34 5.10
CA GLU A 27 10.69 -12.78 4.85
C GLU A 27 9.78 -13.48 5.88
N ASN A 28 9.55 -12.85 7.04
CA ASN A 28 8.66 -13.38 8.08
C ASN A 28 7.22 -12.81 7.99
N THR A 29 6.91 -12.02 6.96
CA THR A 29 5.57 -11.42 6.80
C THR A 29 4.62 -12.45 6.19
N GLU A 30 3.57 -12.80 6.94
CA GLU A 30 2.52 -13.75 6.49
C GLU A 30 1.26 -13.02 6.02
N GLU A 31 0.95 -11.87 6.65
CA GLU A 31 -0.25 -11.08 6.37
C GLU A 31 0.14 -9.67 5.90
N VAL A 32 -0.54 -9.16 4.87
CA VAL A 32 -0.23 -7.86 4.27
C VAL A 32 -1.48 -7.01 4.11
N LEU A 33 -1.35 -5.71 4.33
CA LEU A 33 -2.38 -4.71 4.02
C LEU A 33 -1.91 -3.86 2.85
N PHE A 34 -2.68 -3.87 1.76
CA PHE A 34 -2.41 -3.00 0.61
C PHE A 34 -3.13 -1.67 0.75
N ILE A 35 -2.39 -0.57 0.58
CA ILE A 35 -2.93 0.79 0.57
C ILE A 35 -2.73 1.39 -0.82
N PHE A 36 -3.82 1.64 -1.53
CA PHE A 36 -3.82 2.30 -2.84
C PHE A 36 -4.28 3.74 -2.68
N SER A 37 -3.41 4.70 -3.02
CA SER A 37 -3.69 6.13 -2.88
C SER A 37 -3.68 6.83 -4.23
N GLY A 38 -4.77 7.53 -4.55
CA GLY A 38 -4.87 8.33 -5.78
C GLY A 38 -4.04 9.61 -5.69
N VAL A 39 -3.70 10.18 -6.85
CA VAL A 39 -3.04 11.48 -6.97
C VAL A 39 -3.83 12.40 -7.90
N LYS A 40 -3.68 13.71 -7.71
CA LYS A 40 -4.32 14.71 -8.56
C LYS A 40 -3.90 14.55 -10.02
N GLY A 41 -4.88 14.54 -10.93
CA GLY A 41 -4.65 14.46 -12.37
C GLY A 41 -4.57 13.03 -12.92
N ILE A 42 -4.78 12.01 -12.09
CA ILE A 42 -4.95 10.62 -12.52
C ILE A 42 -6.36 10.16 -12.18
N GLU A 43 -7.05 9.58 -13.16
CA GLU A 43 -8.41 9.06 -13.00
C GLU A 43 -8.44 7.88 -12.03
N MET A 44 -9.49 7.81 -11.19
CA MET A 44 -9.65 6.75 -10.18
C MET A 44 -9.67 5.33 -10.79
N SER A 45 -10.16 5.20 -12.01
CA SER A 45 -10.17 3.91 -12.74
C SER A 45 -8.78 3.32 -12.94
N TYR A 46 -7.71 4.13 -12.97
CA TYR A 46 -6.34 3.61 -13.01
C TYR A 46 -5.93 3.02 -11.67
N LEU A 47 -6.33 3.64 -10.56
CA LEU A 47 -6.04 3.15 -9.21
C LEU A 47 -6.78 1.83 -8.95
N GLU A 48 -8.04 1.73 -9.38
CA GLU A 48 -8.84 0.52 -9.28
C GLU A 48 -8.20 -0.65 -10.06
N LYS A 49 -7.82 -0.40 -11.32
CA LYS A 49 -7.12 -1.41 -12.14
C LYS A 49 -5.78 -1.82 -11.54
N ALA A 50 -5.05 -0.89 -10.94
CA ALA A 50 -3.79 -1.20 -10.26
C ALA A 50 -4.02 -2.06 -9.02
N ALA A 51 -5.08 -1.79 -8.25
CA ALA A 51 -5.47 -2.59 -7.09
C ALA A 51 -5.87 -4.02 -7.51
N GLU A 52 -6.75 -4.15 -8.51
CA GLU A 52 -7.15 -5.44 -9.07
C GLU A 52 -5.94 -6.25 -9.55
N LYS A 53 -5.05 -5.61 -10.32
CA LYS A 53 -3.87 -6.30 -10.87
C LYS A 53 -2.90 -6.73 -9.77
N THR A 54 -2.73 -5.92 -8.74
CA THR A 54 -1.89 -6.26 -7.58
C THR A 54 -2.43 -7.49 -6.88
N LEU A 55 -3.73 -7.52 -6.60
CA LEU A 55 -4.38 -8.66 -5.95
C LEU A 55 -4.33 -9.92 -6.83
N GLU A 56 -4.51 -9.81 -8.15
CA GLU A 56 -4.36 -10.93 -9.08
C GLU A 56 -2.96 -11.55 -8.99
N ILE A 57 -1.92 -10.71 -9.03
CA ILE A 57 -0.52 -11.18 -8.98
C ILE A 57 -0.23 -11.81 -7.62
N VAL A 58 -0.55 -11.12 -6.52
CA VAL A 58 -0.27 -11.61 -5.17
C VAL A 58 -1.00 -12.94 -4.94
N ARG A 59 -2.27 -13.05 -5.32
CA ARG A 59 -3.01 -14.31 -5.21
C ARG A 59 -2.40 -15.45 -6.01
N CYS A 60 -1.92 -15.16 -7.22
CA CYS A 60 -1.31 -16.15 -8.08
C CYS A 60 -0.01 -16.75 -7.50
N PHE A 61 0.77 -15.96 -6.75
CA PHE A 61 2.12 -16.37 -6.31
C PHE A 61 2.26 -16.57 -4.80
N CYS A 62 1.41 -15.93 -3.99
CA CYS A 62 1.50 -15.91 -2.53
C CYS A 62 0.32 -16.60 -1.83
N GLY A 63 -0.79 -16.87 -2.56
CA GLY A 63 -2.02 -17.42 -1.98
C GLY A 63 -3.09 -16.37 -1.72
N GLU A 64 -4.25 -16.81 -1.22
CA GLU A 64 -5.38 -15.93 -0.90
C GLU A 64 -5.18 -15.13 0.39
#